data_AF-A0A3M7G881-F1
#
_entry.id   AF-A0A3M7G881-F1
#
_cell.length_a   1.000
_cell.length_b   1.000
_cell.length_c   1.000
_cell.angle_alpha   90.00
_cell.angle_beta   90.00
_cell.angle_gamma   90.00
#
_symmetry.space_group_name_H-M   'P 1'
#
loop_
_entity.id
_entity.type
_entity.pdbx_description
1 polymer ?
#
loop_
_entity_poly.entity_id
_entity_poly.type
_entity_poly.pdbx_seq_one_letter_code
_entity_poly.pdbx_strand_id
1 'polypeptide(L)'
;MDPDTALRDLPSPETLTIIDIAQPFLNPSQPDGQDGKRNSNASDISSSNNTSPSLLAADLAHYRDLFTKLRFSYVEQVTKERFLKTITDKEPEFVESSENAELEERLRGDKAALKERKQEVANLLKELEEQSRSLAQRTWTWYPVPNSEPLHKPSLSPNKPTGNENVRIKTTQLETLPSEIANLERIITDLQSAAQPKSSNPSLNLPLQPTFELLEKREQESADLDAKIEALRAALPGKRQQVERLRDELTPIQARKIKTVQEAQEARRRREGGGAGGAGDELEEKGRWLRGSEASLRGMLEV
;
A
#
# COMPACT_ATOMS: atom_id res chain seq x y z
N MET A 1 27.31 -81.16 -11.30
CA MET A 1 25.93 -81.01 -10.81
C MET A 1 25.10 -80.76 -12.05
N ASP A 2 24.46 -81.81 -12.56
CA ASP A 2 23.78 -81.76 -13.85
C ASP A 2 22.41 -81.06 -13.68
N PRO A 3 22.04 -80.14 -14.58
CA PRO A 3 20.81 -79.35 -14.45
C PRO A 3 19.54 -80.21 -14.54
N ASP A 4 19.62 -81.38 -15.18
CA ASP A 4 18.52 -82.32 -15.32
C ASP A 4 18.20 -83.11 -14.03
N THR A 5 19.12 -83.14 -13.06
CA THR A 5 18.84 -83.72 -11.74
C THR A 5 18.10 -82.73 -10.84
N ALA A 6 18.37 -81.42 -10.97
CA ALA A 6 17.73 -80.38 -10.18
C ALA A 6 16.24 -80.16 -10.53
N LEU A 7 15.84 -80.44 -11.77
CA LEU A 7 14.44 -80.33 -12.22
C LEU A 7 13.54 -81.51 -11.81
N ARG A 8 14.13 -82.62 -11.33
CA ARG A 8 13.38 -83.79 -10.85
C ARG A 8 13.03 -83.75 -9.36
N ASP A 9 13.67 -82.86 -8.59
CA ASP A 9 13.48 -82.72 -7.13
C ASP A 9 12.47 -81.64 -6.73
N LEU A 10 11.69 -81.09 -7.67
CA LEU A 10 10.59 -80.17 -7.33
C LEU A 10 9.35 -80.97 -6.89
N PRO A 11 8.88 -80.82 -5.63
CA PRO A 11 7.62 -81.43 -5.21
C PRO A 11 6.47 -80.83 -6.02
N SER A 12 5.52 -81.68 -6.44
CA SER A 12 4.34 -81.28 -7.20
C SER A 12 3.48 -80.27 -6.42
N PRO A 13 2.74 -79.37 -7.09
CA PRO A 13 2.01 -78.31 -6.41
C PRO A 13 0.83 -78.87 -5.60
N GLU A 14 0.96 -78.88 -4.27
CA GLU A 14 -0.20 -78.98 -3.38
C GLU A 14 -1.02 -77.70 -3.52
N THR A 15 -2.32 -77.85 -3.79
CA THR A 15 -3.26 -76.73 -3.90
C THR A 15 -3.50 -76.14 -2.51
N LEU A 16 -2.77 -75.08 -2.15
CA LEU A 16 -3.01 -74.30 -0.93
C LEU A 16 -4.42 -73.70 -1.01
N THR A 17 -5.34 -74.17 -0.18
CA THR A 17 -6.68 -73.57 -0.10
C THR A 17 -6.62 -72.33 0.77
N ILE A 18 -7.48 -71.34 0.48
CA ILE A 18 -7.56 -70.08 1.25
C ILE A 18 -7.82 -70.35 2.75
N ILE A 19 -8.43 -71.49 3.08
CA ILE A 19 -8.71 -71.92 4.45
C ILE A 19 -7.42 -72.29 5.19
N ASP A 20 -6.45 -72.93 4.52
CA ASP A 20 -5.15 -73.26 5.10
C ASP A 20 -4.29 -72.01 5.34
N ILE A 21 -4.40 -71.03 4.45
CA ILE A 21 -3.74 -69.73 4.59
C ILE A 21 -4.38 -68.91 5.72
N ALA A 22 -5.69 -69.06 5.94
CA ALA A 22 -6.43 -68.30 6.95
C ALA A 22 -6.31 -68.87 8.38
N GLN A 23 -6.05 -70.17 8.55
CA GLN A 23 -6.00 -70.81 9.88
C GLN A 23 -5.04 -70.14 10.90
N PRO A 24 -3.81 -69.70 10.52
CA PRO A 24 -2.90 -69.05 11.45
C PRO A 24 -3.40 -67.69 11.98
N PHE A 25 -4.29 -67.02 11.24
CA PHE A 25 -4.84 -65.72 11.61
C PHE A 25 -6.05 -65.82 12.55
N LEU A 26 -6.82 -66.92 12.49
CA LEU A 26 -8.01 -67.09 13.33
C LEU A 26 -7.69 -67.59 14.74
N ASN A 27 -6.60 -68.34 14.94
CA ASN A 27 -6.18 -68.83 16.26
C ASN A 27 -4.68 -68.59 16.50
N PRO A 28 -4.26 -67.37 16.88
CA PRO A 28 -2.88 -67.15 17.32
C PRO A 28 -2.68 -67.81 18.68
N SER A 29 -1.94 -68.90 18.71
CA SER A 29 -1.43 -69.49 19.96
C SER A 29 -0.47 -68.49 20.60
N GLN A 30 -0.77 -68.07 21.83
CA GLN A 30 0.14 -67.25 22.64
C GLN A 30 1.49 -67.95 22.80
N PRO A 31 2.60 -67.20 22.70
CA PRO A 31 3.77 -67.50 23.49
C PRO A 31 4.07 -66.38 24.48
N ASP A 32 4.67 -66.85 25.57
CA ASP A 32 5.05 -66.18 26.79
C ASP A 32 6.03 -65.01 26.62
N GLY A 33 6.17 -64.27 27.72
CA GLY A 33 6.84 -62.98 27.81
C GLY A 33 8.32 -62.94 27.42
N GLN A 34 8.80 -61.73 27.11
CA GLN A 34 9.93 -61.15 27.84
C GLN A 34 10.13 -59.65 27.57
N ASP A 35 10.47 -58.96 28.66
CA ASP A 35 11.37 -57.82 28.79
C ASP A 35 10.93 -56.43 28.30
N GLY A 36 10.57 -55.64 29.30
CA GLY A 36 10.48 -54.19 29.21
C GLY A 36 11.84 -53.53 28.99
N LYS A 37 11.85 -52.57 28.06
CA LYS A 37 12.82 -51.48 28.07
C LYS A 37 12.07 -50.19 27.77
N ARG A 38 11.87 -49.39 28.82
CA ARG A 38 11.29 -48.05 28.75
C ARG A 38 12.30 -47.12 28.07
N ASN A 39 12.11 -46.84 26.78
CA ASN A 39 12.69 -45.69 26.11
C ASN A 39 11.60 -44.65 25.90
N SER A 40 11.75 -43.51 26.58
CA SER A 40 10.92 -42.33 26.39
C SER A 40 11.27 -41.70 25.03
N ASN A 41 10.54 -42.07 23.99
CA ASN A 41 10.47 -41.33 22.74
C ASN A 41 9.03 -41.35 22.22
N ALA A 42 8.33 -40.23 22.28
CA ALA A 42 6.90 -40.10 21.99
C ALA A 42 6.60 -39.94 20.48
N SER A 43 7.33 -40.64 19.63
CA SER A 43 7.15 -40.56 18.17
C SER A 43 7.34 -41.90 17.47
N ASP A 44 6.97 -43.00 18.13
CA ASP A 44 6.88 -44.31 17.51
C ASP A 44 5.47 -44.87 17.75
N ILE A 45 4.51 -44.44 16.94
CA ILE A 45 3.15 -45.01 16.92
C ILE A 45 2.83 -45.69 15.58
N SER A 46 3.81 -45.81 14.69
CA SER A 46 3.62 -46.44 13.38
C SER A 46 4.15 -47.86 13.29
N SER A 47 4.67 -48.48 14.36
CA SER A 47 5.43 -49.71 14.23
C SER A 47 5.29 -50.70 15.38
N SER A 48 4.06 -50.97 15.82
CA SER A 48 3.81 -52.08 16.75
C SER A 48 2.52 -52.83 16.42
N ASN A 49 2.61 -53.76 15.47
CA ASN A 49 2.04 -55.12 15.38
C ASN A 49 0.75 -55.54 16.14
N ASN A 50 -0.12 -54.61 16.54
CA ASN A 50 -1.44 -54.90 17.10
C ASN A 50 -2.48 -53.99 16.45
N THR A 51 -2.63 -54.10 15.13
CA THR A 51 -3.78 -53.51 14.40
C THR A 51 -5.03 -54.29 14.73
N SER A 52 -5.51 -54.17 15.98
CA SER A 52 -6.89 -54.51 16.29
C SER A 52 -7.78 -53.64 15.38
N PRO A 53 -8.79 -54.22 14.71
CA PRO A 53 -9.67 -53.47 13.80
C PRO A 53 -10.33 -52.25 14.46
N SER A 54 -10.50 -52.27 15.78
CA SER A 54 -10.98 -51.12 16.56
C SER A 54 -10.01 -49.95 16.65
N LEU A 55 -8.70 -50.20 16.71
CA LEU A 55 -7.66 -49.16 16.78
C LEU A 55 -7.52 -48.45 15.43
N LEU A 56 -7.53 -49.22 14.35
CA LEU A 56 -7.50 -48.67 12.99
C LEU A 56 -8.74 -47.78 12.71
N ALA A 57 -9.91 -48.19 13.19
CA ALA A 57 -11.12 -47.39 13.08
C ALA A 57 -11.02 -46.05 13.84
N ALA A 58 -10.41 -46.06 15.03
CA ALA A 58 -10.17 -44.85 15.82
C ALA A 58 -9.16 -43.90 15.13
N ASP A 59 -8.08 -44.44 14.56
CA ASP A 59 -7.08 -43.65 13.84
C ASP A 59 -7.67 -43.03 12.57
N LEU A 60 -8.43 -43.79 11.78
CA LEU A 60 -9.10 -43.26 10.59
C LEU A 60 -10.12 -42.17 10.94
N ALA A 61 -10.84 -42.31 12.06
CA ALA A 61 -11.73 -41.26 12.55
C ALA A 61 -10.95 -40.00 12.97
N HIS A 62 -9.81 -40.17 13.66
CA HIS A 62 -8.95 -39.06 14.04
C HIS A 62 -8.39 -38.30 12.83
N TYR A 63 -7.84 -39.02 11.84
CA TYR A 63 -7.32 -38.39 10.62
C TYR A 63 -8.43 -37.72 9.82
N ARG A 64 -9.61 -38.32 9.73
CA ARG A 64 -10.77 -37.67 9.10
C ARG A 64 -11.10 -36.32 9.75
N ASP A 65 -11.15 -36.27 11.07
CA ASP A 65 -11.44 -35.03 11.79
C ASP A 65 -10.32 -33.99 11.63
N LEU A 66 -9.06 -34.43 11.67
CA LEU A 66 -7.90 -33.59 11.42
C LEU A 66 -7.94 -32.98 10.01
N PHE A 67 -8.15 -33.80 8.97
CA PHE A 67 -8.24 -33.33 7.60
C PHE A 67 -9.46 -32.43 7.38
N THR A 68 -10.57 -32.67 8.07
CA THR A 68 -11.75 -31.79 8.00
C THR A 68 -11.44 -30.42 8.59
N LYS A 69 -10.78 -30.36 9.75
CA LYS A 69 -10.32 -29.12 10.38
C LYS A 69 -9.29 -28.40 9.53
N LEU A 70 -8.33 -29.15 8.97
CA LEU A 70 -7.29 -28.59 8.11
C LEU A 70 -7.88 -28.02 6.81
N ARG A 71 -8.85 -28.70 6.21
CA ARG A 71 -9.59 -28.20 5.04
C ARG A 71 -10.36 -26.92 5.35
N PHE A 72 -11.06 -26.88 6.49
CA PHE A 72 -11.77 -25.67 6.92
C PHE A 72 -10.82 -24.50 7.12
N SER A 73 -9.72 -24.72 7.85
CA SER A 73 -8.67 -23.72 8.07
C SER A 73 -8.06 -23.21 6.76
N TYR A 74 -7.74 -24.11 5.82
CA TYR A 74 -7.19 -23.74 4.52
C TYR A 74 -8.17 -22.90 3.68
N VAL A 75 -9.44 -23.31 3.61
CA VAL A 75 -10.46 -22.55 2.87
C VAL A 75 -10.68 -21.18 3.52
N GLU A 76 -10.73 -21.12 4.85
CA GLU A 76 -10.84 -19.87 5.60
C GLU A 76 -9.63 -18.95 5.35
N GLN A 77 -8.41 -19.50 5.37
CA GLN A 77 -7.20 -18.74 5.09
C GLN A 77 -7.18 -18.22 3.65
N VAL A 78 -7.46 -19.06 2.65
CA VAL A 78 -7.47 -18.65 1.23
C VAL A 78 -8.55 -17.60 0.97
N THR A 79 -9.71 -17.71 1.62
CA THR A 79 -10.78 -16.70 1.48
C THR A 79 -10.42 -15.40 2.17
N LYS A 80 -9.81 -15.43 3.37
CA LYS A 80 -9.28 -14.25 4.04
C LYS A 80 -8.19 -13.57 3.21
N GLU A 81 -7.23 -14.32 2.69
CA GLU A 81 -6.16 -13.78 1.85
C GLU A 81 -6.71 -13.18 0.56
N ARG A 82 -7.68 -13.84 -0.08
CA ARG A 82 -8.35 -13.31 -1.27
C ARG A 82 -9.13 -12.04 -0.94
N PHE A 83 -9.84 -12.00 0.19
CA PHE A 83 -10.55 -10.81 0.64
C PHE A 83 -9.59 -9.66 0.91
N LEU A 84 -8.52 -9.90 1.67
CA LEU A 84 -7.48 -8.90 1.96
C LEU A 84 -6.89 -8.37 0.67
N LYS A 85 -6.47 -9.23 -0.26
CA LYS A 85 -6.01 -8.82 -1.59
C LYS A 85 -7.05 -7.97 -2.29
N THR A 86 -8.32 -8.37 -2.34
CA THR A 86 -9.35 -7.56 -3.04
C THR A 86 -9.57 -6.18 -2.43
N ILE A 87 -9.40 -6.00 -1.10
CA ILE A 87 -9.55 -4.69 -0.45
C ILE A 87 -8.26 -3.86 -0.48
N THR A 88 -7.08 -4.49 -0.54
CA THR A 88 -5.78 -3.81 -0.57
C THR A 88 -5.21 -3.61 -1.96
N ASP A 89 -5.66 -4.39 -2.96
CA ASP A 89 -5.24 -4.29 -4.36
C ASP A 89 -5.63 -2.94 -4.96
N LYS A 90 -6.69 -2.31 -4.43
CA LYS A 90 -7.02 -0.92 -4.71
C LYS A 90 -6.29 -0.06 -3.69
N GLU A 91 -5.36 0.75 -4.16
CA GLU A 91 -4.79 1.82 -3.36
C GLU A 91 -5.94 2.63 -2.74
N PRO A 92 -5.97 2.79 -1.40
CA PRO A 92 -7.03 3.54 -0.77
C PRO A 92 -7.02 4.96 -1.35
N GLU A 93 -8.17 5.40 -1.85
CA GLU A 93 -8.36 6.75 -2.38
C GLU A 93 -8.21 7.73 -1.21
N PHE A 94 -7.01 8.29 -1.08
CA PHE A 94 -6.75 9.36 -0.14
C PHE A 94 -7.32 10.64 -0.73
N VAL A 95 -8.54 10.98 -0.30
CA VAL A 95 -9.12 12.29 -0.59
C VAL A 95 -8.23 13.34 0.06
N GLU A 96 -7.50 14.10 -0.77
CA GLU A 96 -6.67 15.17 -0.26
C GLU A 96 -7.54 16.30 0.31
N SER A 97 -7.06 16.98 1.36
CA SER A 97 -7.78 18.12 1.93
C SER A 97 -7.96 19.26 0.91
N SER A 98 -7.06 19.35 -0.08
CA SER A 98 -7.14 20.26 -1.22
C SER A 98 -8.32 19.92 -2.14
N GLU A 99 -8.42 18.66 -2.57
CA GLU A 99 -9.50 18.18 -3.42
C GLU A 99 -10.87 18.34 -2.74
N ASN A 100 -10.95 18.05 -1.44
CA ASN A 100 -12.19 18.27 -0.69
C ASN A 100 -12.55 19.77 -0.61
N ALA A 101 -11.57 20.66 -0.46
CA ALA A 101 -11.81 22.10 -0.47
C ALA A 101 -12.30 22.59 -1.85
N GLU A 102 -11.74 22.09 -2.94
CA GLU A 102 -12.20 22.39 -4.31
C GLU A 102 -13.63 21.89 -4.55
N LEU A 103 -13.95 20.68 -4.10
CA LEU A 103 -15.30 20.12 -4.20
C LEU A 103 -16.30 20.92 -3.36
N GLU A 104 -15.92 21.37 -2.16
CA GLU A 104 -16.75 22.24 -1.32
C GLU A 104 -17.00 23.61 -1.97
N GLU A 105 -16.01 24.17 -2.67
CA GLU A 105 -16.17 25.42 -3.43
C GLU A 105 -17.12 25.24 -4.61
N ARG A 106 -16.96 24.16 -5.40
CA ARG A 106 -17.89 23.81 -6.48
C ARG A 106 -19.31 23.61 -5.96
N LEU A 107 -19.48 22.85 -4.89
CA LEU A 107 -20.78 22.64 -4.24
C LEU A 107 -21.39 23.94 -3.73
N ARG A 108 -20.59 24.88 -3.25
CA ARG A 108 -21.06 26.21 -2.82
C ARG A 108 -21.57 27.01 -4.01
N GLY A 109 -20.84 27.01 -5.12
CA GLY A 109 -21.25 27.61 -6.38
C GLY A 109 -22.56 27.01 -6.92
N ASP A 110 -22.63 25.69 -7.00
CA ASP A 110 -23.82 24.97 -7.48
C ASP A 110 -25.03 25.19 -6.57
N LYS A 111 -24.84 25.22 -5.25
CA LYS A 111 -25.92 25.55 -4.29
C LYS A 111 -26.40 26.98 -4.46
N ALA A 112 -25.51 27.94 -4.72
CA ALA A 112 -25.89 29.33 -4.98
C ALA A 112 -26.69 29.46 -6.29
N ALA A 113 -26.20 28.86 -7.37
CA ALA A 113 -26.89 28.84 -8.67
C ALA A 113 -28.25 28.14 -8.58
N LEU A 114 -28.35 27.04 -7.84
CA LEU A 114 -29.61 26.34 -7.61
C LEU A 114 -30.60 27.21 -6.82
N LYS A 115 -30.12 27.97 -5.83
CA LYS A 115 -30.95 28.89 -5.05
C LYS A 115 -31.46 30.04 -5.91
N GLU A 116 -30.61 30.61 -6.76
CA GLU A 116 -30.99 31.66 -7.71
C GLU A 116 -32.06 31.16 -8.69
N ARG A 117 -31.85 30.00 -9.33
CA ARG A 117 -32.86 29.42 -10.23
C ARG A 117 -34.16 29.08 -9.54
N LYS A 118 -34.12 28.58 -8.29
CA LYS A 118 -35.34 28.34 -7.51
C LYS A 118 -36.10 29.64 -7.24
N GLN A 119 -35.38 30.74 -6.97
CA GLN A 119 -35.99 32.04 -6.78
C GLN A 119 -36.60 32.58 -8.08
N GLU A 120 -35.91 32.42 -9.20
CA GLU A 120 -36.42 32.78 -10.52
C GLU A 120 -37.72 32.02 -10.85
N VAL A 121 -37.71 30.69 -10.69
CA VAL A 121 -38.91 29.85 -10.90
C VAL A 121 -40.04 30.25 -9.95
N ALA A 122 -39.74 30.56 -8.68
CA ALA A 122 -40.75 31.02 -7.73
C ALA A 122 -41.37 32.37 -8.15
N ASN A 123 -40.58 33.28 -8.73
CA ASN A 123 -41.07 34.55 -9.26
C ASN A 123 -41.94 34.34 -10.51
N LEU A 124 -41.51 33.49 -11.44
CA LEU A 124 -42.28 33.14 -12.64
C LEU A 124 -43.62 32.48 -12.28
N LEU A 125 -43.64 31.61 -11.26
CA LEU A 125 -44.87 31.00 -10.76
C LEU A 125 -45.83 32.03 -10.17
N LYS A 126 -45.33 33.03 -9.43
CA LYS A 126 -46.16 34.13 -8.92
C LYS A 126 -46.75 34.95 -10.07
N GLU A 127 -45.95 35.30 -11.06
CA GLU A 127 -46.44 36.05 -12.22
C GLU A 127 -47.51 35.25 -12.99
N LEU A 128 -47.28 33.96 -13.22
CA LEU A 128 -48.25 33.09 -13.85
C LEU A 128 -49.56 32.99 -13.04
N GLU A 129 -49.46 32.90 -11.71
CA GLU A 129 -50.63 32.87 -10.82
C GLU A 129 -51.40 34.19 -10.89
N GLU A 130 -50.73 35.34 -10.86
CA GLU A 130 -51.34 36.66 -11.01
C GLU A 130 -52.02 36.84 -12.37
N GLN A 131 -51.35 36.42 -13.45
CA GLN A 131 -51.93 36.40 -14.79
C GLN A 131 -53.15 35.50 -14.84
N SER A 132 -53.10 34.29 -14.26
CA SER A 132 -54.24 33.36 -14.24
C SER A 132 -55.43 33.94 -13.46
N ARG A 133 -55.19 34.59 -12.31
CA ARG A 133 -56.22 35.27 -11.51
C ARG A 133 -56.82 36.44 -12.27
N SER A 134 -56.00 37.26 -12.91
CA SER A 134 -56.46 38.40 -13.73
C SER A 134 -57.31 37.93 -14.91
N LEU A 135 -56.87 36.86 -15.58
CA LEU A 135 -57.59 36.27 -16.71
C LEU A 135 -58.93 35.68 -16.26
N ALA A 136 -58.97 35.00 -15.11
CA ALA A 136 -60.21 34.51 -14.49
C ALA A 136 -61.17 35.64 -14.09
N GLN A 137 -60.67 36.75 -13.53
CA GLN A 137 -61.49 37.92 -13.22
C GLN A 137 -62.06 38.57 -14.48
N ARG A 138 -61.26 38.60 -15.56
CA ARG A 138 -61.69 39.09 -16.86
C ARG A 138 -62.73 38.17 -17.49
N THR A 139 -62.52 36.85 -17.52
CA THR A 139 -63.53 35.93 -18.08
C THR A 139 -64.83 35.96 -17.29
N TRP A 140 -64.76 36.08 -15.96
CA TRP A 140 -65.93 36.26 -15.10
C TRP A 140 -66.73 37.52 -15.44
N THR A 141 -66.06 38.61 -15.83
CA THR A 141 -66.73 39.87 -16.19
C THR A 141 -67.33 39.87 -17.59
N TRP A 142 -66.71 39.20 -18.56
CA TRP A 142 -67.17 39.20 -19.96
C TRP A 142 -68.20 38.12 -20.28
N TYR A 143 -68.25 37.01 -19.52
CA TYR A 143 -69.25 35.95 -19.66
C TYR A 143 -69.88 35.63 -18.30
N PRO A 144 -70.88 36.41 -17.86
CA PRO A 144 -71.64 36.10 -16.66
C PRO A 144 -72.41 34.79 -16.90
N VAL A 145 -72.21 33.79 -16.04
CA VAL A 145 -72.98 32.55 -16.09
C VAL A 145 -74.44 32.89 -15.81
N PRO A 146 -75.38 32.65 -16.74
CA PRO A 146 -76.80 32.82 -16.46
C PRO A 146 -77.19 31.74 -15.44
N ASN A 147 -77.81 32.13 -14.32
CA ASN A 147 -78.36 31.28 -13.24
C ASN A 147 -77.49 30.88 -12.03
N SER A 148 -76.40 31.59 -11.71
CA SER A 148 -75.81 31.53 -10.35
C SER A 148 -76.10 32.80 -9.55
N GLU A 149 -76.60 32.63 -8.31
CA GLU A 149 -76.87 33.73 -7.37
C GLU A 149 -75.60 34.57 -7.12
N PRO A 150 -75.71 35.91 -7.02
CA PRO A 150 -74.56 36.79 -6.95
C PRO A 150 -73.96 36.80 -5.55
N LEU A 151 -73.03 35.89 -5.27
CA LEU A 151 -72.13 36.02 -4.13
C LEU A 151 -70.94 36.91 -4.51
N HIS A 152 -70.98 38.12 -3.95
CA HIS A 152 -69.92 39.09 -3.83
C HIS A 152 -69.40 39.74 -5.12
N LYS A 153 -69.85 40.98 -5.37
CA LYS A 153 -69.11 41.95 -6.18
C LYS A 153 -67.79 42.27 -5.45
N PRO A 154 -66.60 42.08 -6.04
CA PRO A 154 -65.40 42.73 -5.56
C PRO A 154 -65.49 44.20 -5.98
N SER A 155 -65.54 45.10 -5.02
CA SER A 155 -65.45 46.54 -5.24
C SER A 155 -64.23 46.88 -6.09
N LEU A 156 -64.41 47.78 -7.05
CA LEU A 156 -63.35 48.47 -7.80
C LEU A 156 -62.13 48.76 -6.91
N SER A 157 -60.97 48.29 -7.33
CA SER A 157 -59.69 48.65 -6.72
C SER A 157 -59.38 50.14 -6.95
N PRO A 158 -59.09 50.93 -5.90
CA PRO A 158 -58.88 52.38 -6.00
C PRO A 158 -57.43 52.78 -6.35
N ASN A 159 -56.63 51.89 -6.96
CA ASN A 159 -55.17 52.05 -6.98
C ASN A 159 -54.60 52.27 -8.40
N LYS A 160 -54.77 53.48 -8.95
CA LYS A 160 -53.83 54.04 -9.94
C LYS A 160 -53.33 55.39 -9.41
N PRO A 161 -52.05 55.51 -9.02
CA PRO A 161 -51.54 56.76 -8.46
C PRO A 161 -51.51 57.85 -9.53
N THR A 162 -52.19 58.95 -9.26
CA THR A 162 -52.11 60.19 -10.04
C THR A 162 -50.68 60.74 -9.99
N GLY A 163 -50.26 61.50 -11.00
CA GLY A 163 -48.86 61.98 -11.11
C GLY A 163 -48.37 62.74 -9.86
N ASN A 164 -49.27 63.38 -9.12
CA ASN A 164 -48.97 64.04 -7.85
C ASN A 164 -48.59 63.03 -6.75
N GLU A 165 -49.24 61.87 -6.71
CA GLU A 165 -48.92 60.79 -5.78
C GLU A 165 -47.55 60.19 -6.07
N ASN A 166 -47.18 60.03 -7.35
CA ASN A 166 -45.84 59.57 -7.71
C ASN A 166 -44.75 60.58 -7.32
N VAL A 167 -45.03 61.89 -7.41
CA VAL A 167 -44.11 62.92 -6.93
C VAL A 167 -43.97 62.84 -5.41
N ARG A 168 -45.08 62.67 -4.67
CA ARG A 168 -45.08 62.48 -3.22
C ARG A 168 -44.30 61.24 -2.79
N ILE A 169 -44.47 60.12 -3.49
CA ILE A 169 -43.72 58.87 -3.24
C ILE A 169 -42.22 59.07 -3.51
N LYS A 170 -41.86 59.80 -4.58
CA LYS A 170 -40.44 60.09 -4.86
C LYS A 170 -39.84 61.06 -3.84
N THR A 171 -40.58 62.05 -3.36
CA THR A 171 -40.10 62.97 -2.33
C THR A 171 -39.89 62.25 -1.00
N THR A 172 -40.80 61.35 -0.60
CA THR A 172 -40.60 60.56 0.63
C THR A 172 -39.43 59.58 0.48
N GLN A 173 -39.22 58.99 -0.71
CA GLN A 173 -38.03 58.19 -0.99
C GLN A 173 -36.74 59.02 -0.90
N LEU A 174 -36.72 60.24 -1.47
CA LEU A 174 -35.57 61.14 -1.38
C LEU A 174 -35.28 61.59 0.07
N GLU A 175 -36.32 61.74 0.90
CA GLU A 175 -36.17 62.05 2.32
C GLU A 175 -35.56 60.88 3.12
N THR A 176 -35.72 59.63 2.66
CA THR A 176 -35.12 58.45 3.32
C THR A 176 -33.65 58.20 2.99
N LEU A 177 -33.17 58.66 1.82
CA LEU A 177 -31.79 58.41 1.36
C LEU A 177 -30.69 58.93 2.30
N PRO A 178 -30.78 60.14 2.91
CA PRO A 178 -29.75 60.61 3.82
C PRO A 178 -29.58 59.72 5.06
N SER A 179 -30.69 59.15 5.56
CA SER A 179 -30.64 58.21 6.68
C SER A 179 -30.02 56.88 6.27
N GLU A 180 -30.26 56.43 5.04
CA GLU A 180 -29.67 55.21 4.50
C GLU A 180 -28.17 55.39 4.21
N ILE A 181 -27.76 56.55 3.70
CA ILE A 181 -26.35 56.92 3.51
C ILE A 181 -25.63 56.95 4.87
N ALA A 182 -26.22 57.59 5.89
CA ALA A 182 -25.64 57.60 7.23
C ALA A 182 -25.53 56.20 7.84
N ASN A 183 -26.51 55.32 7.58
CA ASN A 183 -26.45 53.92 7.99
C ASN A 183 -25.35 53.16 7.25
N LEU A 184 -25.20 53.35 5.93
CA LEU A 184 -24.15 52.73 5.12
C LEU A 184 -22.76 53.21 5.53
N GLU A 185 -22.60 54.52 5.81
CA GLU A 185 -21.35 55.08 6.33
C GLU A 185 -21.02 54.48 7.70
N ARG A 186 -22.01 54.36 8.61
CA ARG A 186 -21.82 53.69 9.91
C ARG A 186 -21.41 52.23 9.73
N ILE A 187 -22.06 51.50 8.82
CA ILE A 187 -21.71 50.12 8.50
C ILE A 187 -20.29 50.03 7.92
N ILE A 188 -19.89 50.95 7.05
CA ILE A 188 -18.54 51.01 6.51
C ILE A 188 -17.53 51.25 7.64
N THR A 189 -17.80 52.18 8.56
CA THR A 189 -16.91 52.41 9.71
C THR A 189 -16.86 51.21 10.66
N ASP A 190 -18.00 50.55 10.92
CA ASP A 190 -18.08 49.35 11.75
C ASP A 190 -17.30 48.20 11.10
N LEU A 191 -17.48 47.97 9.79
CA LEU A 191 -16.75 46.97 9.02
C LEU A 191 -15.26 47.28 8.94
N GLN A 192 -14.87 48.54 8.76
CA GLN A 192 -13.46 48.96 8.77
C GLN A 192 -12.83 48.77 10.15
N SER A 193 -13.55 49.05 11.24
CA SER A 193 -13.08 48.80 12.60
C SER A 193 -12.99 47.30 12.92
N ALA A 194 -13.94 46.50 12.43
CA ALA A 194 -13.95 45.04 12.58
C ALA A 194 -12.92 44.33 11.68
N ALA A 195 -12.51 44.99 10.59
CA ALA A 195 -11.48 44.57 9.65
C ALA A 195 -10.07 45.00 10.06
N GLN A 196 -9.89 45.77 11.14
CA GLN A 196 -8.57 45.98 11.74
C GLN A 196 -7.93 44.61 12.07
N PRO A 197 -6.62 44.46 11.82
CA PRO A 197 -6.04 43.18 11.44
C PRO A 197 -6.00 42.17 12.59
N LYS A 198 -6.62 41.01 12.38
CA LYS A 198 -6.72 39.92 13.38
C LYS A 198 -5.52 38.98 13.38
N SER A 199 -4.58 39.15 12.44
CA SER A 199 -3.46 38.24 12.29
C SER A 199 -2.16 38.88 12.76
N SER A 200 -1.36 38.10 13.48
CA SER A 200 0.00 38.50 13.90
C SER A 200 0.96 38.65 12.71
N ASN A 201 0.57 38.18 11.52
CA ASN A 201 1.40 38.19 10.32
C ASN A 201 1.12 39.44 9.49
N PRO A 202 2.11 40.34 9.30
CA PRO A 202 1.90 41.60 8.59
C PRO A 202 1.50 41.41 7.13
N SER A 203 1.91 40.31 6.48
CA SER A 203 1.55 39.97 5.10
C SER A 203 0.09 39.59 4.90
N LEU A 204 -0.60 39.14 5.95
CA LEU A 204 -2.02 38.78 5.91
C LEU A 204 -2.93 39.98 6.21
N ASN A 205 -2.34 41.14 6.50
CA ASN A 205 -3.02 42.38 6.83
C ASN A 205 -2.88 43.43 5.71
N LEU A 206 -2.46 42.99 4.52
CA LEU A 206 -2.21 43.83 3.37
C LEU A 206 -3.52 44.16 2.63
N PRO A 207 -3.64 45.35 2.04
CA PRO A 207 -4.75 45.66 1.15
C PRO A 207 -4.63 44.85 -0.16
N LEU A 208 -5.73 44.81 -0.92
CA LEU A 208 -5.89 43.91 -2.06
C LEU A 208 -4.79 44.03 -3.13
N GLN A 209 -4.31 45.25 -3.42
CA GLN A 209 -3.28 45.44 -4.45
C GLN A 209 -1.92 44.85 -4.03
N PRO A 210 -1.34 45.21 -2.86
CA PRO A 210 -0.14 44.55 -2.36
C PRO A 210 -0.25 43.03 -2.17
N THR A 211 -1.45 42.49 -1.91
CA THR A 211 -1.61 41.03 -1.85
C THR A 211 -1.43 40.37 -3.21
N PHE A 212 -1.86 41.00 -4.30
CA PHE A 212 -1.63 40.47 -5.66
C PHE A 212 -0.16 40.52 -6.04
N GLU A 213 0.53 41.62 -5.76
CA GLU A 213 1.98 41.73 -6.00
C GLU A 213 2.78 40.69 -5.21
N LEU A 214 2.40 40.46 -3.95
CA LEU A 214 3.04 39.45 -3.11
C LEU A 214 2.74 38.03 -3.61
N LEU A 215 1.51 37.77 -4.08
CA LEU A 215 1.12 36.50 -4.68
C LEU A 215 1.96 36.23 -5.94
N GLU A 216 2.02 37.19 -6.87
CA GLU A 216 2.80 37.07 -8.11
C GLU A 216 4.27 36.79 -7.81
N LYS A 217 4.86 37.49 -6.83
CA LYS A 217 6.23 37.24 -6.40
C LYS A 217 6.41 35.83 -5.85
N ARG A 218 5.46 35.32 -5.05
CA ARG A 218 5.53 33.97 -4.50
C ARG A 218 5.33 32.90 -5.58
N GLU A 219 4.48 33.15 -6.56
CA GLU A 219 4.30 32.27 -7.72
C GLU A 219 5.58 32.20 -8.55
N GLN A 220 6.23 33.34 -8.81
CA GLN A 220 7.55 33.38 -9.47
C GLN A 220 8.61 32.62 -8.66
N GLU A 221 8.70 32.85 -7.35
CA GLU A 221 9.63 32.12 -6.47
C GLU A 221 9.36 30.60 -6.51
N SER A 222 8.09 30.18 -6.54
CA SER A 222 7.72 28.77 -6.64
C SER A 222 8.12 28.16 -7.98
N ALA A 223 7.88 28.87 -9.10
CA ALA A 223 8.27 28.44 -10.43
C ALA A 223 9.80 28.31 -10.56
N ASP A 224 10.56 29.24 -9.98
CA ASP A 224 12.02 29.18 -9.95
C ASP A 224 12.54 27.98 -9.14
N LEU A 225 11.87 27.65 -8.02
CA LEU A 225 12.21 26.48 -7.21
C LEU A 225 11.88 25.18 -7.95
N ASP A 226 10.74 25.11 -8.63
CA ASP A 226 10.36 23.94 -9.42
C ASP A 226 11.33 23.72 -10.59
N ALA A 227 11.72 24.78 -11.31
CA ALA A 227 12.74 24.70 -12.35
C ALA A 227 14.10 24.18 -11.80
N LYS A 228 14.50 24.60 -10.60
CA LYS A 228 15.71 24.07 -9.92
C LYS A 228 15.56 22.60 -9.54
N ILE A 229 14.39 22.20 -9.03
CA ILE A 229 14.10 20.81 -8.68
C ILE A 229 14.17 19.93 -9.93
N GLU A 230 13.58 20.35 -11.04
CA GLU A 230 13.64 19.63 -12.31
C GLU A 230 15.07 19.51 -12.84
N ALA A 231 15.84 20.60 -12.81
CA ALA A 231 17.25 20.57 -13.22
C ALA A 231 18.07 19.61 -12.37
N LEU A 232 17.87 19.58 -11.04
CA LEU A 232 18.53 18.65 -10.15
C LEU A 232 18.08 17.20 -10.39
N ARG A 233 16.79 16.97 -10.60
CA ARG A 233 16.24 15.64 -10.95
C ARG A 233 16.83 15.13 -12.27
N ALA A 234 17.02 16.00 -13.26
CA ALA A 234 17.66 15.66 -14.52
C ALA A 234 19.16 15.37 -14.38
N ALA A 235 19.87 16.06 -13.48
CA ALA A 235 21.30 15.86 -13.25
C ALA A 235 21.65 14.62 -12.40
N LEU A 236 20.75 14.20 -11.49
CA LEU A 236 20.92 13.03 -10.62
C LEU A 236 21.29 11.72 -11.34
N PRO A 237 20.61 11.28 -12.43
CA PRO A 237 20.96 10.05 -13.11
C PRO A 237 22.38 10.09 -13.70
N GLY A 238 22.79 11.23 -14.28
CA GLY A 238 24.15 11.40 -14.81
C GLY A 238 25.21 11.28 -13.71
N LYS A 239 24.97 11.88 -12.54
CA LYS A 239 25.85 11.74 -11.38
C LYS A 239 25.89 10.32 -10.83
N ARG A 240 24.75 9.61 -10.79
CA ARG A 240 24.71 8.19 -10.40
C ARG A 240 25.55 7.33 -11.35
N GLN A 241 25.39 7.51 -12.67
CA GLN A 241 26.20 6.80 -13.66
C GLN A 241 27.70 7.12 -13.52
N GLN A 242 28.06 8.37 -13.24
CA GLN A 242 29.46 8.75 -12.99
C GLN A 242 30.03 8.05 -11.74
N VAL A 243 29.25 7.94 -10.67
CA VAL A 243 29.66 7.22 -9.46
C VAL A 243 29.81 5.73 -9.72
N GLU A 244 28.87 5.10 -10.44
CA GLU A 244 28.98 3.68 -10.82
C GLU A 244 30.22 3.42 -11.68
N ARG A 245 30.48 4.24 -12.70
CA ARG A 245 31.71 4.12 -13.52
C ARG A 245 32.99 4.20 -12.67
N LEU A 246 33.06 5.16 -11.75
CA LEU A 246 34.21 5.29 -10.85
C LEU A 246 34.33 4.11 -9.89
N ARG A 247 33.21 3.52 -9.43
CA ARG A 247 33.22 2.29 -8.63
C ARG A 247 33.78 1.12 -9.44
N ASP A 248 33.30 0.96 -10.66
CA ASP A 248 33.76 -0.09 -11.58
C ASP A 248 35.26 0.04 -11.85
N GLU A 249 35.77 1.26 -12.08
CA GLU A 249 37.21 1.53 -12.25
C GLU A 249 38.03 1.31 -10.98
N LEU A 250 37.45 1.56 -9.80
CA LEU A 250 38.10 1.33 -8.51
C LEU A 250 38.28 -0.16 -8.21
N THR A 251 37.33 -1.01 -8.60
CA THR A 251 37.39 -2.46 -8.31
C THR A 251 38.64 -3.18 -8.84
N PRO A 252 39.08 -3.03 -10.11
CA PRO A 252 40.30 -3.66 -10.59
C PRO A 252 41.56 -3.05 -9.95
N ILE A 253 41.54 -1.75 -9.62
CA ILE A 253 42.66 -1.09 -8.93
C ILE A 253 42.81 -1.65 -7.51
N GLN A 254 41.70 -1.84 -6.79
CA GLN A 254 41.70 -2.49 -5.48
C GLN A 254 42.16 -3.94 -5.57
N ALA A 255 41.70 -4.71 -6.56
CA ALA A 255 42.16 -6.09 -6.78
C ALA A 255 43.67 -6.16 -7.05
N ARG A 256 44.21 -5.25 -7.88
CA ARG A 256 45.66 -5.14 -8.13
C ARG A 256 46.43 -4.77 -6.87
N LYS A 257 45.93 -3.84 -6.07
CA LYS A 257 46.51 -3.49 -4.76
C LYS A 257 46.53 -4.71 -3.83
N ILE A 258 45.42 -5.44 -3.71
CA ILE A 258 45.34 -6.64 -2.86
C ILE A 258 46.35 -7.69 -3.32
N LYS A 259 46.41 -7.96 -4.63
CA LYS A 259 47.36 -8.93 -5.21
C LYS A 259 48.82 -8.54 -4.94
N THR A 260 49.20 -7.30 -5.20
CA THR A 260 50.58 -6.82 -4.96
C THR A 260 50.94 -6.82 -3.47
N VAL A 261 49.99 -6.51 -2.58
CA VAL A 261 50.18 -6.61 -1.13
C VAL A 261 50.33 -8.07 -0.69
N GLN A 262 49.52 -8.98 -1.22
CA GLN A 262 49.63 -10.42 -0.94
C GLN A 262 50.97 -10.97 -1.43
N GLU A 263 51.40 -10.64 -2.65
CA GLU A 263 52.70 -11.02 -3.19
C GLU A 263 53.86 -10.48 -2.33
N ALA A 264 53.78 -9.22 -1.88
CA ALA A 264 54.77 -8.64 -0.97
C ALA A 264 54.76 -9.30 0.41
N GLN A 265 53.59 -9.63 0.96
CA GLN A 265 53.46 -10.35 2.23
C GLN A 265 53.97 -11.78 2.13
N GLU A 266 53.72 -12.48 1.03
CA GLU A 266 54.28 -13.81 0.78
C GLU A 266 55.79 -13.76 0.57
N ALA A 267 56.31 -12.77 -0.15
CA ALA A 267 57.75 -12.57 -0.27
C ALA A 267 58.38 -12.28 1.10
N ARG A 268 57.71 -11.49 1.95
CA ARG A 268 58.13 -11.26 3.34
C ARG A 268 58.06 -12.54 4.18
N ARG A 269 56.98 -13.31 4.11
CA ARG A 269 56.85 -14.61 4.80
C ARG A 269 57.86 -15.64 4.29
N ARG A 270 58.20 -15.65 2.99
CA ARG A 270 59.29 -16.49 2.45
C ARG A 270 60.65 -16.03 2.95
N ARG A 271 60.86 -14.74 3.21
CA ARG A 271 62.10 -14.24 3.83
C ARG A 271 62.16 -14.53 5.33
N GLU A 272 61.05 -14.41 6.05
CA GLU A 272 60.98 -14.68 7.49
C GLU A 272 60.98 -16.19 7.79
N GLY A 273 60.23 -16.99 7.01
CA GLY A 273 60.21 -18.45 7.11
C GLY A 273 61.36 -19.15 6.40
N GLY A 274 61.85 -18.60 5.28
CA GLY A 274 63.04 -19.10 4.57
C GLY A 274 64.36 -18.56 5.12
N GLY A 275 64.31 -17.52 5.95
CA GLY A 275 65.44 -17.06 6.77
C GLY A 275 65.75 -17.99 7.95
N ALA A 276 64.92 -19.02 8.18
CA ALA A 276 65.07 -19.95 9.29
C ALA A 276 65.17 -21.44 8.89
N GLY A 277 65.21 -21.80 7.60
CA GLY A 277 65.43 -23.23 7.25
C GLY A 277 64.96 -23.70 5.88
N GLY A 278 65.03 -22.89 4.83
CA GLY A 278 64.58 -23.31 3.48
C GLY A 278 65.73 -23.65 2.54
N ALA A 279 66.36 -22.61 1.98
CA ALA A 279 67.40 -22.79 0.98
C ALA A 279 68.82 -22.83 1.56
N GLY A 280 69.05 -22.14 2.69
CA GLY A 280 70.34 -22.18 3.39
C GLY A 280 70.61 -23.54 4.04
N ASP A 281 69.58 -24.14 4.64
CA ASP A 281 69.70 -25.41 5.35
C ASP A 281 69.95 -26.58 4.38
N GLU A 282 69.25 -26.65 3.25
CA GLU A 282 69.52 -27.67 2.23
C GLU A 282 70.93 -27.55 1.61
N LEU A 283 71.45 -26.32 1.47
CA LEU A 283 72.81 -26.09 1.00
C LEU A 283 73.84 -26.41 2.08
N GLU A 284 73.55 -26.13 3.35
CA GLU A 284 74.41 -26.50 4.48
C GLU A 284 74.44 -28.01 4.70
N GLU A 285 73.31 -28.73 4.59
CA GLU A 285 73.24 -30.18 4.66
C GLU A 285 74.06 -30.84 3.55
N LYS A 286 73.92 -30.37 2.29
CA LYS A 286 74.76 -30.83 1.18
C LYS A 286 76.23 -30.51 1.41
N GLY A 287 76.55 -29.33 1.96
CA GLY A 287 77.91 -28.94 2.31
C GLY A 287 78.51 -29.78 3.46
N ARG A 288 77.70 -30.21 4.42
CA ARG A 288 78.11 -31.14 5.49
C ARG A 288 78.32 -32.55 4.93
N TRP A 289 77.43 -33.03 4.08
CA TRP A 289 77.56 -34.33 3.42
C TRP A 289 78.80 -34.39 2.53
N LEU A 290 79.03 -33.37 1.71
CA LEU A 290 80.22 -33.30 0.86
C LEU A 290 81.50 -33.26 1.69
N ARG A 291 81.54 -32.49 2.79
CA ARG A 291 82.69 -32.49 3.71
C ARG A 291 82.90 -33.84 4.40
N GLY A 292 81.83 -34.53 4.80
CA GLY A 292 81.91 -35.88 5.35
C GLY A 292 82.42 -36.90 4.32
N SER A 293 81.98 -36.78 3.06
CA SER A 293 82.45 -37.61 1.95
C SER A 293 83.92 -37.34 1.63
N GLU A 294 84.35 -36.06 1.64
CA GLU A 294 85.74 -35.69 1.45
C GLU A 294 86.62 -36.22 2.59
N ALA A 295 86.17 -36.11 3.85
CA ALA A 295 86.90 -36.62 5.00
C ALA A 295 87.05 -38.15 4.96
N SER A 296 86.00 -38.87 4.57
CA SER A 296 86.04 -40.33 4.40
C SER A 296 86.99 -40.74 3.27
N LEU A 297 86.89 -40.06 2.12
CA LEU A 297 87.77 -40.30 0.98
C LEU A 297 89.22 -39.97 1.29
N ARG A 298 89.50 -38.88 2.02
CA ARG A 298 90.84 -38.56 2.53
C ARG A 298 91.37 -39.62 3.50
N GLY A 299 90.55 -40.10 4.43
CA GLY A 299 90.95 -41.16 5.36
C GLY A 299 91.23 -42.51 4.67
N MET A 300 90.57 -42.78 3.54
CA MET A 300 90.86 -43.96 2.71
C MET A 300 92.12 -43.78 1.84
N LEU A 301 92.50 -42.54 1.52
CA LEU A 301 93.69 -42.18 0.76
C LEU A 301 94.93 -41.92 1.64
N GLU A 302 94.77 -41.80 2.96
CA GLU A 302 95.87 -41.86 3.92
C GLU A 302 96.18 -43.33 4.29
N VAL A 303 96.67 -44.05 3.29
CA VAL A 303 97.78 -45.02 3.36
C VAL A 303 98.71 -44.72 2.19
#